data_AF-A0A1C5T901-F1
#
_entry.id   AF-A0A1C5T901-F1
#
_cell.length_a   1.000
_cell.length_b   1.000
_cell.length_c   1.000
_cell.angle_alpha   90.00
_cell.angle_beta   90.00
_cell.angle_gamma   90.00
#
_symmetry.space_group_name_H-M   'P 1'
#
loop_
_entity.id
_entity.type
_entity.pdbx_description
1 polymer ?
#
loop_
_entity_poly.entity_id
_entity_poly.type
_entity_poly.pdbx_seq_one_letter_code
_entity_poly.pdbx_strand_id
1 'polypeptide(L)'
;MMRKNNVLRKYIASLLLFLLFETVAITLWKAKGNLFYLLNFSYIGGGLALGTALFTAGKRYARHFLGVFEAATIHYAVAKIFGPLFFNPACALR
;
A
#
# COMPACT_ATOMS: atom_id res chain seq x y z
N MET A 1 13.44 -33.94 -5.98
CA MET A 1 13.44 -32.80 -5.04
C MET A 1 12.87 -31.55 -5.73
N MET A 2 11.54 -31.42 -5.88
CA MET A 2 10.88 -30.27 -6.56
C MET A 2 9.72 -29.69 -5.71
N ARG A 3 9.98 -29.35 -4.45
CA ARG A 3 8.96 -28.79 -3.52
C ARG A 3 9.19 -27.31 -3.15
N LYS A 4 10.26 -26.68 -3.64
CA LYS A 4 10.65 -25.30 -3.30
C LYS A 4 9.85 -24.23 -4.07
N ASN A 5 9.42 -24.52 -5.30
CA ASN A 5 8.81 -23.53 -6.20
C ASN A 5 7.45 -23.01 -5.72
N ASN A 6 6.66 -23.81 -5.01
CA ASN A 6 5.32 -23.40 -4.58
C ASN A 6 5.33 -22.37 -3.43
N VAL A 7 6.42 -22.31 -2.66
CA VAL A 7 6.57 -21.34 -1.57
C VAL A 7 7.01 -20.00 -2.14
N LEU A 8 8.01 -19.98 -3.03
CA LEU A 8 8.46 -18.76 -3.71
C LEU A 8 7.33 -18.14 -4.54
N ARG A 9 6.51 -18.95 -5.21
CA ARG A 9 5.35 -18.51 -5.99
C ARG A 9 4.28 -17.82 -5.14
N LYS A 10 4.16 -18.18 -3.85
CA LYS A 10 3.26 -17.49 -2.91
C LYS A 10 3.79 -16.10 -2.51
N TYR A 11 5.11 -15.95 -2.33
CA TYR A 11 5.72 -14.64 -2.04
C TYR A 11 5.90 -13.77 -3.30
N ILE A 12 5.97 -14.37 -4.50
CA ILE A 12 6.00 -13.66 -5.77
C ILE A 12 4.77 -12.75 -5.92
N ALA A 13 3.59 -13.20 -5.49
CA ALA A 13 2.39 -12.37 -5.51
C ALA A 13 2.56 -11.10 -4.65
N SER A 14 3.11 -11.24 -3.43
CA SER A 14 3.40 -10.10 -2.55
C SER A 14 4.48 -9.17 -3.13
N LEU A 15 5.53 -9.73 -3.74
CA LEU A 15 6.60 -8.98 -4.39
C LEU A 15 6.12 -8.21 -5.64
N LEU A 16 5.31 -8.84 -6.48
CA LEU A 16 4.71 -8.20 -7.66
C LEU A 16 3.81 -7.04 -7.26
N LEU A 17 3.02 -7.22 -6.19
CA LEU A 17 2.15 -6.18 -5.68
C LEU A 17 2.95 -5.02 -5.05
N PHE A 18 4.06 -5.30 -4.36
CA PHE A 18 4.98 -4.26 -3.89
C PHE A 18 5.58 -3.45 -5.05
N LEU A 19 6.11 -4.14 -6.07
CA LEU A 19 6.69 -3.51 -7.26
C LEU A 19 5.66 -2.68 -8.04
N LEU A 20 4.42 -3.15 -8.13
CA LEU A 20 3.32 -2.39 -8.73
C LEU A 20 3.08 -1.08 -7.97
N PHE A 21 3.01 -1.13 -6.63
CA PHE A 21 2.81 0.08 -5.84
C PHE A 21 4.01 1.03 -5.88
N GLU A 22 5.24 0.49 -5.91
CA GLU A 22 6.46 1.31 -5.97
C GLU A 22 6.64 1.97 -7.35
N THR A 23 6.32 1.28 -8.44
CA THR A 23 6.28 1.88 -9.79
C THR A 23 5.24 2.98 -9.90
N VAL A 24 4.07 2.81 -9.29
CA VAL A 24 3.05 3.86 -9.18
C VAL A 24 3.59 5.03 -8.35
N ALA A 25 4.25 4.77 -7.22
CA ALA A 25 4.84 5.79 -6.36
C ALA A 25 5.90 6.63 -7.09
N ILE A 26 6.80 5.98 -7.83
CA ILE A 26 7.85 6.65 -8.61
C ILE A 26 7.23 7.46 -9.76
N THR A 27 6.25 6.91 -10.46
CA THR A 27 5.53 7.60 -11.54
C THR A 27 4.84 8.85 -11.01
N LEU A 28 4.09 8.73 -9.90
CA LEU A 28 3.42 9.89 -9.28
C LEU A 28 4.41 10.91 -8.72
N TRP A 29 5.52 10.46 -8.14
CA TRP A 29 6.57 11.36 -7.66
C TRP A 29 7.15 12.20 -8.80
N LYS A 30 7.49 11.56 -9.91
CA LYS A 30 7.99 12.24 -11.11
C LYS A 30 6.92 13.15 -11.74
N ALA A 31 5.67 12.71 -11.79
CA ALA A 31 4.57 13.46 -12.40
C ALA A 31 4.13 14.69 -11.57
N LYS A 32 4.11 14.57 -10.23
CA LYS A 32 3.73 15.67 -9.32
C LYS A 32 4.93 16.49 -8.80
N GLY A 33 6.15 16.01 -9.00
CA GLY A 33 7.37 16.63 -8.48
C GLY A 33 7.46 16.69 -6.94
N ASN A 34 6.57 15.99 -6.22
CA ASN A 34 6.43 16.11 -4.78
C ASN A 34 6.67 14.76 -4.08
N LEU A 35 7.69 14.72 -3.21
CA LEU A 35 8.11 13.55 -2.45
C LEU A 35 6.99 12.98 -1.56
N PHE A 36 6.02 13.83 -1.20
CA PHE A 36 4.84 13.42 -0.43
C PHE A 36 4.08 12.25 -1.07
N TYR A 37 3.96 12.21 -2.41
CA TYR A 37 3.28 11.13 -3.09
C TYR A 37 4.10 9.83 -3.09
N LEU A 38 5.43 9.94 -3.18
CA LEU A 38 6.31 8.78 -3.08
C LEU A 38 6.15 8.08 -1.72
N LEU A 39 6.27 8.84 -0.63
CA LEU A 39 6.13 8.31 0.72
C LEU A 39 4.72 7.76 0.98
N ASN A 40 3.67 8.42 0.46
CA ASN A 40 2.30 7.93 0.58
C ASN A 40 2.09 6.57 -0.09
N PHE A 41 2.48 6.45 -1.36
CA PHE A 41 2.25 5.20 -2.10
C PHE A 41 3.19 4.09 -1.64
N SER A 42 4.43 4.40 -1.25
CA SER A 42 5.36 3.41 -0.70
C SER A 42 4.94 2.88 0.67
N TYR A 43 4.36 3.70 1.58
CA TYR A 43 3.86 3.14 2.85
C TYR A 43 2.66 2.21 2.63
N ILE A 44 1.76 2.56 1.70
CA ILE A 44 0.60 1.73 1.35
C ILE A 44 1.08 0.40 0.75
N GLY A 45 1.97 0.48 -0.25
CA GLY A 45 2.56 -0.70 -0.89
C GLY A 45 3.33 -1.57 0.11
N GLY A 46 4.13 -0.96 0.99
CA GLY A 46 4.92 -1.67 1.99
C GLY A 46 4.07 -2.41 3.02
N GLY A 47 3.03 -1.77 3.56
CA GLY A 47 2.13 -2.43 4.51
C GLY A 47 1.30 -3.54 3.88
N LEU A 48 0.87 -3.37 2.62
CA LEU A 48 0.15 -4.41 1.88
C LEU A 48 1.07 -5.60 1.53
N ALA A 49 2.31 -5.33 1.13
CA ALA A 49 3.33 -6.35 0.86
C ALA A 49 3.70 -7.14 2.12
N LEU A 50 3.92 -6.44 3.24
CA LEU A 50 4.14 -7.06 4.55
C LEU A 50 2.94 -7.88 5.00
N GLY A 51 1.73 -7.33 4.94
CA GLY A 51 0.50 -8.05 5.30
C GLY A 51 0.31 -9.32 4.48
N THR A 52 0.58 -9.26 3.17
CA THR A 52 0.47 -10.42 2.26
C THR A 52 1.60 -11.45 2.51
N ALA A 53 2.82 -10.98 2.81
CA ALA A 53 3.93 -11.86 3.19
C ALA A 53 3.67 -12.57 4.52
N LEU A 54 3.16 -11.86 5.53
CA LEU A 54 2.74 -12.43 6.82
C LEU A 54 1.57 -13.41 6.65
N PHE A 55 0.64 -13.14 5.73
CA PHE A 55 -0.46 -14.04 5.40
C PHE A 55 0.06 -15.34 4.75
N THR A 56 1.03 -15.20 3.85
CA THR A 56 1.73 -16.33 3.23
C THR A 56 2.50 -17.17 4.26
N ALA A 57 3.04 -16.53 5.30
CA ALA A 57 3.72 -17.19 6.42
C ALA A 57 2.76 -17.94 7.38
N GLY A 58 1.44 -17.91 7.16
CA GLY A 58 0.46 -18.67 7.93
C GLY A 58 0.19 -18.13 9.34
N LYS A 59 0.66 -16.92 9.66
CA LYS A 59 0.42 -16.28 10.95
C LYS A 59 -1.02 -15.76 11.01
N ARG A 60 -1.82 -16.22 11.98
CA ARG A 60 -3.22 -15.77 12.20
C ARG A 60 -3.35 -14.23 12.33
N TYR A 61 -2.32 -13.56 12.84
CA TYR A 61 -2.24 -12.10 12.98
C TYR A 61 -2.24 -11.34 11.65
N ALA A 62 -1.89 -11.99 10.54
CA ALA A 62 -1.82 -11.33 9.24
C ALA A 62 -3.17 -10.80 8.76
N ARG A 63 -4.26 -11.53 9.04
CA ARG A 63 -5.62 -11.07 8.69
C ARG A 63 -6.04 -9.84 9.49
N HIS A 64 -5.71 -9.81 10.78
CA HIS A 64 -6.00 -8.64 11.62
C HIS A 64 -5.15 -7.44 11.21
N PHE A 65 -3.87 -7.66 10.90
CA PHE A 65 -3.00 -6.60 10.40
C PHE A 65 -3.49 -6.03 9.06
N LEU A 66 -3.84 -6.89 8.10
CA LEU A 66 -4.35 -6.47 6.80
C LEU A 66 -5.67 -5.70 6.92
N GLY A 67 -6.59 -6.16 7.78
CA GLY A 67 -7.86 -5.47 8.01
C GLY A 67 -7.70 -4.11 8.71
N VAL A 68 -6.83 -4.01 9.71
CA VAL A 68 -6.52 -2.73 10.37
C VAL A 68 -5.80 -1.79 9.40
N PHE A 69 -4.90 -2.32 8.58
CA PHE A 69 -4.17 -1.56 7.57
C PHE A 69 -5.09 -1.03 6.46
N GLU A 70 -6.01 -1.86 5.98
CA GLU A 70 -7.02 -1.47 5.01
C GLU A 70 -7.95 -0.39 5.59
N ALA A 71 -8.43 -0.57 6.81
CA ALA A 71 -9.23 0.43 7.52
C ALA A 71 -8.47 1.76 7.71
N ALA A 72 -7.18 1.71 8.07
CA ALA A 72 -6.34 2.91 8.21
C ALA A 72 -6.12 3.61 6.86
N THR A 73 -5.93 2.84 5.78
CA THR A 73 -5.77 3.38 4.43
C THR A 73 -7.07 4.03 3.94
N ILE A 74 -8.22 3.40 4.20
CA ILE A 74 -9.55 3.97 3.90
C ILE A 74 -9.76 5.24 4.72
N HIS A 75 -9.46 5.22 6.02
CA HIS A 75 -9.58 6.41 6.88
C HIS A 75 -8.71 7.56 6.36
N TYR A 76 -7.46 7.28 5.97
CA TYR A 76 -6.58 8.28 5.39
C TYR A 76 -7.07 8.80 4.03
N ALA A 77 -7.55 7.92 3.14
CA ALA A 77 -8.13 8.31 1.86
C ALA A 77 -9.38 9.20 2.06
N VAL A 78 -10.27 8.84 2.98
CA VAL A 78 -11.43 9.66 3.34
C VAL A 78 -10.99 10.99 3.94
N ALA A 79 -10.08 11.00 4.91
CA ALA A 79 -9.61 12.24 5.54
C ALA A 79 -8.91 13.19 4.54
N LYS A 80 -8.09 12.66 3.63
CA LYS A 80 -7.27 13.46 2.71
C LYS A 80 -8.00 13.82 1.41
N ILE A 81 -8.94 13.00 0.94
CA ILE A 81 -9.71 13.22 -0.29
C ILE A 81 -11.08 13.83 0.01
N PHE A 82 -11.87 13.21 0.91
CA PHE A 82 -13.21 13.69 1.25
C PHE A 82 -13.19 14.86 2.23
N GLY A 83 -12.21 14.95 3.13
CA GLY A 83 -12.06 16.07 4.06
C GLY A 83 -11.99 17.44 3.35
N PRO A 84 -11.09 17.64 2.39
CA PRO A 84 -11.05 18.87 1.59
C PRO A 84 -12.30 19.05 0.71
N LEU A 85 -12.88 17.95 0.21
CA LEU A 85 -14.05 18.00 -0.68
C LEU A 85 -15.32 18.50 0.04
N PHE A 86 -15.51 18.15 1.31
CA PHE A 86 -16.70 18.50 2.09
C PHE A 86 -16.51 19.67 3.06
N PHE A 87 -15.30 19.88 3.60
CA PHE A 87 -15.08 20.86 4.67
C PHE A 87 -14.20 22.06 4.29
N ASN A 88 -13.45 22.04 3.17
CA ASN A 88 -12.74 23.24 2.69
C ASN A 88 -12.14 23.09 1.27
N PRO A 89 -12.75 23.63 0.20
CA PRO A 89 -12.17 23.57 -1.15
C PRO A 89 -10.95 24.48 -1.36
N ALA A 90 -10.60 25.37 -0.42
CA ALA A 90 -9.58 26.41 -0.66
C ALA A 90 -8.12 25.99 -0.37
N CYS A 91 -7.86 24.84 0.26
CA CYS A 91 -6.53 24.46 0.73
C CYS A 91 -5.91 23.25 0.00
N ALA A 92 -6.47 22.86 -1.16
CA ALA A 92 -5.96 21.73 -1.96
C ALA A 92 -4.88 22.14 -2.99
N LEU A 93 -4.51 23.42 -3.06
CA LEU A 93 -3.61 23.97 -4.10
C LEU A 93 -2.34 24.65 -3.55
N ARG A 94 -1.93 24.36 -2.31
CA ARG A 94 -0.63 24.80 -1.77
C ARG A 94 0.22 23.64 -1.31
#